data_AF-A0AAN6QES9-F1
#
_entry.id   AF-A0AAN6QES9-F1
#
_cell.length_a   1.000
_cell.length_b   1.000
_cell.length_c   1.000
_cell.angle_alpha   90.00
_cell.angle_beta   90.00
_cell.angle_gamma   90.00
#
_symmetry.space_group_name_H-M   'P 1'
#
loop_
_entity.id
_entity.type
_entity.pdbx_description
1 polymer ?
#
loop_
_entity_poly.entity_id
_entity_poly.type
_entity_poly.pdbx_seq_one_letter_code
_entity_poly.pdbx_strand_id
1 'polypeptide(L)'
;MRNLHVPLLLTLTFTPLTLAGINWDVFEYGVVPSFKWSRPFPDDGTDPGGFHVNCRAEGTFHAKLYKLKDLPLDPPTGLSPWHDAIEVFLSKRDFMGSWDGVDHKGNDREIVVMEYVDVPGPVREWIEAQQQQTDERDKNGSRWMFAVFEKPKKEGEKVYTTVRPKVTPHPAPAEPTSSQQEQGHGQAAGQMQERPVEAQEHTPDIPDKDKIVVFPAGAVYEILPLWVAKGSKCESDLMDLSKYKPQATDHSVMAWVVDHTKPERDHGHRAMTFKIEAMSVTETEDGKRARLMWEKMHRAIKRNERRMKKEERMKAKKEMEEGRVRDEL
;
A
#
# COMPACT_ATOMS: atom_id res chain seq x y z
N MET A 1 -27.86 -63.62 31.19
CA MET A 1 -28.27 -62.65 30.15
C MET A 1 -27.83 -61.28 30.63
N ARG A 2 -26.74 -60.72 30.08
CA ARG A 2 -26.19 -59.40 30.45
C ARG A 2 -26.41 -58.45 29.28
N ASN A 3 -27.19 -57.40 29.51
CA ASN A 3 -27.46 -56.34 28.54
C ASN A 3 -26.25 -55.40 28.48
N LEU A 4 -25.66 -55.23 27.29
CA LEU A 4 -24.73 -54.14 26.98
C LEU A 4 -25.54 -52.95 26.47
N HIS A 5 -25.40 -51.79 27.12
CA HIS A 5 -25.78 -50.49 26.58
C HIS A 5 -24.51 -49.81 26.06
N VAL A 6 -24.52 -49.40 24.79
CA VAL A 6 -23.49 -48.58 24.15
C VAL A 6 -24.06 -47.16 24.03
N PRO A 7 -23.41 -46.11 24.55
CA PRO A 7 -23.85 -44.74 24.32
C PRO A 7 -23.23 -44.22 23.00
N LEU A 8 -24.09 -43.73 22.12
CA LEU A 8 -23.73 -43.04 20.88
C LEU A 8 -23.39 -41.58 21.23
N LEU A 9 -22.10 -41.22 21.21
CA LEU A 9 -21.63 -39.85 21.38
C LEU A 9 -21.70 -39.13 20.03
N LEU A 10 -22.68 -38.23 19.89
CA LEU A 10 -22.83 -37.35 18.74
C LEU A 10 -21.88 -36.14 18.90
N THR A 11 -20.75 -36.15 18.20
CA THR A 11 -19.84 -35.00 18.16
C THR A 11 -20.38 -33.95 17.19
N LEU A 12 -21.01 -32.90 17.73
CA LEU A 12 -21.37 -31.69 17.00
C LEU A 12 -20.10 -30.91 16.66
N THR A 13 -19.65 -31.00 15.40
CA THR A 13 -18.62 -30.12 14.85
C THR A 13 -19.25 -28.75 14.58
N PHE A 14 -18.97 -27.77 15.44
CA PHE A 14 -19.24 -26.37 15.15
C PHE A 14 -18.24 -25.88 14.11
N THR A 15 -18.67 -25.73 12.86
CA THR A 15 -17.94 -24.93 11.88
C THR A 15 -18.09 -23.46 12.26
N PRO A 16 -17.00 -22.70 12.47
CA PRO A 16 -17.10 -21.26 12.68
C PRO A 16 -17.68 -20.62 11.41
N LEU A 17 -18.85 -20.00 11.53
CA LEU A 17 -19.37 -19.07 10.54
C LEU A 17 -18.41 -17.88 10.50
N THR A 18 -17.56 -17.82 9.48
CA THR A 18 -16.84 -16.60 9.12
C THR A 18 -17.90 -15.59 8.64
N LEU A 19 -18.38 -14.76 9.56
CA LEU A 19 -19.15 -13.57 9.21
C LEU A 19 -18.21 -12.69 8.38
N ALA A 20 -18.42 -12.65 7.07
CA ALA A 20 -17.96 -11.56 6.24
C ALA A 20 -18.70 -10.30 6.74
N GLY A 21 -18.15 -9.66 7.75
CA GLY A 21 -18.67 -8.41 8.28
C GLY A 21 -18.59 -7.37 7.19
N ILE A 22 -19.74 -6.93 6.69
CA ILE A 22 -19.80 -5.74 5.86
C ILE A 22 -19.19 -4.61 6.69
N ASN A 23 -18.04 -4.07 6.26
CA ASN A 23 -17.44 -2.93 6.93
C ASN A 23 -18.29 -1.69 6.62
N TRP A 24 -19.17 -1.33 7.56
CA TRP A 24 -20.08 -0.18 7.43
C TRP A 24 -19.34 1.14 7.22
N ASP A 25 -18.10 1.26 7.70
CA ASP A 25 -17.28 2.47 7.55
C ASP A 25 -17.04 2.83 6.07
N VAL A 26 -17.01 1.83 5.18
CA VAL A 26 -16.85 2.02 3.73
C VAL A 26 -18.02 2.81 3.15
N PHE A 27 -19.24 2.58 3.66
CA PHE A 27 -20.44 3.27 3.20
C PHE A 27 -20.57 4.67 3.81
N GLU A 28 -20.13 4.85 5.04
CA GLU A 28 -20.26 6.12 5.76
C GLU A 28 -19.21 7.15 5.31
N TYR A 29 -17.95 6.74 5.17
CA TYR A 29 -16.83 7.65 4.94
C TYR A 29 -16.30 7.60 3.49
N GLY A 30 -16.50 6.48 2.79
CA GLY A 30 -15.99 6.25 1.45
C GLY A 30 -14.51 5.85 1.41
N VAL A 31 -14.11 5.23 0.30
CA VAL A 31 -12.72 4.84 0.03
C VAL A 31 -11.97 5.98 -0.65
N VAL A 32 -10.73 6.24 -0.25
CA VAL A 32 -9.93 7.30 -0.87
C VAL A 32 -9.65 6.99 -2.34
N PRO A 33 -9.70 7.98 -3.26
CA PRO A 33 -9.54 7.72 -4.70
C PRO A 33 -8.19 7.11 -5.09
N SER A 34 -7.15 7.31 -4.26
CA SER A 34 -5.82 6.75 -4.45
C SER A 34 -5.73 5.27 -4.08
N PHE A 35 -6.70 4.73 -3.33
CA PHE A 35 -6.70 3.35 -2.90
C PHE A 35 -7.24 2.45 -4.02
N LYS A 36 -6.31 1.75 -4.66
CA LYS A 36 -6.53 0.95 -5.88
C LYS A 36 -6.52 -0.56 -5.63
N TRP A 37 -6.44 -0.98 -4.37
CA TRP A 37 -6.27 -2.37 -3.96
C TRP A 37 -7.61 -3.00 -3.64
N SER A 38 -7.82 -4.20 -4.17
CA SER A 38 -8.98 -5.05 -3.88
C SER A 38 -8.48 -6.44 -3.54
N ARG A 39 -9.01 -7.07 -2.48
CA ARG A 39 -8.58 -8.41 -2.07
C ARG A 39 -8.68 -9.36 -3.27
N PRO A 40 -7.54 -9.88 -3.77
CA PRO A 40 -7.54 -10.63 -5.02
C PRO A 40 -7.88 -12.11 -4.83
N PHE A 41 -8.00 -12.56 -3.58
CA PHE A 41 -8.16 -13.96 -3.22
C PHE A 41 -9.60 -14.25 -2.77
N PRO A 42 -10.15 -15.42 -3.12
CA PRO A 42 -11.36 -15.90 -2.49
C PRO A 42 -11.10 -16.15 -1.00
N ASP A 43 -12.11 -15.93 -0.15
CA ASP A 43 -11.98 -16.07 1.30
C ASP A 43 -11.75 -17.52 1.77
N ASP A 44 -11.94 -18.50 0.87
CA ASP A 44 -11.76 -19.94 1.14
C ASP A 44 -10.28 -20.40 1.13
N GLY A 45 -9.35 -19.49 0.81
CA GLY A 45 -7.91 -19.77 0.79
C GLY A 45 -7.45 -20.54 -0.46
N THR A 46 -8.32 -20.71 -1.46
CA THR A 46 -7.93 -21.28 -2.74
C THR A 46 -7.03 -20.33 -3.53
N ASP A 47 -6.17 -20.91 -4.37
CA ASP A 47 -5.32 -20.12 -5.26
C ASP A 47 -6.17 -19.25 -6.20
N PRO A 48 -5.67 -18.06 -6.59
CA PRO A 48 -6.39 -17.19 -7.50
C PRO A 48 -6.72 -17.92 -8.80
N GLY A 49 -8.02 -18.12 -9.04
CA GLY A 49 -8.50 -18.87 -10.20
C GLY A 49 -7.95 -18.32 -11.51
N GLY A 50 -7.42 -19.20 -12.36
CA GLY A 50 -6.80 -18.82 -13.63
C GLY A 50 -5.33 -18.42 -13.53
N PHE A 51 -4.71 -18.47 -12.35
CA PHE A 51 -3.28 -18.19 -12.16
C PHE A 51 -2.56 -19.37 -11.51
N HIS A 52 -1.30 -19.57 -11.91
CA HIS A 52 -0.36 -20.46 -11.27
C HIS A 52 0.46 -19.67 -10.26
N VAL A 53 0.47 -20.11 -9.00
CA VAL A 53 1.26 -19.50 -7.94
C VAL A 53 2.68 -20.06 -8.01
N ASN A 54 3.63 -19.24 -8.46
CA ASN A 54 5.04 -19.62 -8.58
C ASN A 54 5.71 -19.72 -7.20
N CYS A 55 5.32 -18.82 -6.31
CA CYS A 55 5.80 -18.78 -4.94
C CYS A 55 4.78 -18.11 -4.02
N ARG A 56 4.90 -18.36 -2.72
CA ARG A 56 4.14 -17.71 -1.65
C ARG A 56 5.07 -17.37 -0.51
N ALA A 57 4.92 -16.18 0.06
CA ALA A 57 5.64 -15.70 1.22
C ALA A 57 4.64 -15.03 2.17
N GLU A 58 4.82 -15.25 3.47
CA GLU A 58 3.97 -14.64 4.49
C GLU A 58 4.81 -14.13 5.65
N GLY A 59 4.29 -13.13 6.35
CA GLY A 59 4.92 -12.56 7.52
C GLY A 59 3.90 -11.93 8.45
N THR A 60 4.16 -12.01 9.76
CA THR A 60 3.34 -11.36 10.79
C THR A 60 4.18 -10.31 11.48
N PHE A 61 3.61 -9.12 11.59
CA PHE A 61 4.29 -7.93 12.10
C PHE A 61 3.52 -7.37 13.30
N HIS A 62 4.29 -6.85 14.26
CA HIS A 62 3.75 -6.25 15.47
C HIS A 62 3.85 -4.73 15.35
N ALA A 63 2.78 -4.06 15.72
CA ALA A 63 2.71 -2.61 15.66
C ALA A 63 1.82 -2.06 16.77
N LYS A 64 1.70 -0.74 16.81
CA LYS A 64 0.70 -0.05 17.62
C LYS A 64 -0.18 0.79 16.69
N LEU A 65 -1.48 0.80 16.95
CA LEU A 65 -2.45 1.58 16.18
C LEU A 65 -3.01 2.70 17.04
N TYR A 66 -2.88 3.93 16.55
CA TYR A 66 -3.35 5.15 17.19
C TYR A 66 -4.33 5.88 16.28
N LYS A 67 -5.21 6.69 16.86
CA LYS A 67 -5.97 7.70 16.13
C LYS A 67 -5.32 9.07 16.26
N LEU A 68 -5.59 9.99 15.33
CA LEU A 68 -5.06 11.35 15.42
C LEU A 68 -5.48 12.07 16.72
N LYS A 69 -6.68 11.79 17.25
CA LYS A 69 -7.08 12.30 18.57
C LYS A 69 -6.26 11.81 19.76
N ASP A 70 -5.53 10.70 19.59
CA ASP A 70 -4.68 10.15 20.64
C ASP A 70 -3.32 10.87 20.69
N LEU A 71 -2.94 11.63 19.65
CA LEU A 71 -1.63 12.26 19.56
C LEU A 71 -1.30 13.21 20.71
N PRO A 72 -2.21 14.06 21.21
CA PRO A 72 -1.90 14.98 22.30
C PRO A 72 -1.71 14.28 23.65
N LEU A 73 -2.11 13.01 23.78
CA LEU A 73 -2.01 12.24 25.02
C LEU A 73 -0.59 11.73 25.24
N ASP A 74 -0.21 11.57 26.51
CA ASP A 74 1.09 11.02 26.84
C ASP A 74 1.18 9.51 26.55
N PRO A 75 2.39 9.01 26.23
CA PRO A 75 2.64 7.58 26.13
C PRO A 75 2.28 6.86 27.45
N PRO A 76 1.75 5.62 27.41
CA PRO A 76 1.64 4.73 26.24
C PRO A 76 0.37 4.92 25.40
N THR A 77 -0.62 5.66 25.92
CA THR A 77 -1.94 5.84 25.30
C THR A 77 -1.95 6.78 24.11
N GLY A 78 -1.00 7.71 24.04
CA GLY A 78 -0.80 8.64 22.94
C GLY A 78 0.65 8.80 22.50
N LEU A 79 0.91 9.86 21.75
CA LEU A 79 2.18 10.13 21.06
C LEU A 79 2.60 11.60 21.24
N SER A 80 2.36 12.18 22.41
CA SER A 80 2.65 13.60 22.70
C SER A 80 4.06 14.06 22.30
N PRO A 81 5.14 13.25 22.43
CA PRO A 81 6.48 13.69 22.00
C PRO A 81 6.60 13.93 20.49
N TRP A 82 5.80 13.25 19.67
CA TRP A 82 5.86 13.32 18.20
C TRP A 82 4.68 14.06 17.58
N HIS A 83 3.71 14.51 18.39
CA HIS A 83 2.46 15.13 17.95
C HIS A 83 2.66 16.18 16.84
N ASP A 84 3.44 17.23 17.15
CA ASP A 84 3.62 18.37 16.26
C ASP A 84 4.29 17.94 14.93
N ALA A 85 5.26 17.02 15.00
CA ALA A 85 5.94 16.50 13.82
C ALA A 85 5.04 15.61 12.94
N ILE A 86 4.19 14.78 13.56
CA ILE A 86 3.25 13.92 12.85
C ILE A 86 2.20 14.77 12.13
N GLU A 87 1.62 15.79 12.78
CA GLU A 87 0.64 16.68 12.15
C GLU A 87 1.24 17.44 10.95
N VAL A 88 2.46 17.98 11.11
CA VAL A 88 3.15 18.68 10.01
C VAL A 88 3.47 17.72 8.86
N PHE A 89 3.85 16.47 9.16
CA PHE A 89 4.13 15.48 8.13
C PHE A 89 2.87 15.09 7.34
N LEU A 90 1.76 14.83 8.04
CA LEU A 90 0.51 14.37 7.44
C LEU A 90 -0.24 15.48 6.71
N SER A 91 -0.20 16.72 7.19
CA SER A 91 -0.92 17.87 6.59
C SER A 91 -0.43 18.23 5.18
N LYS A 92 0.79 17.84 4.83
CA LYS A 92 1.39 18.12 3.50
C LYS A 92 1.03 17.09 2.43
N ARG A 93 0.27 16.04 2.77
CA ARG A 93 0.08 14.87 1.91
C ARG A 93 -1.38 14.40 1.89
N ASP A 94 -1.76 13.72 0.81
CA ASP A 94 -3.05 13.06 0.72
C ASP A 94 -3.06 11.80 1.60
N PHE A 95 -4.02 11.74 2.52
CA PHE A 95 -4.14 10.62 3.45
C PHE A 95 -4.56 9.34 2.70
N MET A 96 -3.84 8.24 2.92
CA MET A 96 -4.03 6.98 2.17
C MET A 96 -5.10 6.04 2.76
N GLY A 97 -5.80 6.49 3.80
CA GLY A 97 -6.86 5.73 4.45
C GLY A 97 -6.38 4.64 5.40
N SER A 98 -7.35 3.92 5.96
CA SER A 98 -7.18 2.76 6.84
C SER A 98 -6.78 1.50 6.05
N TRP A 99 -6.84 0.33 6.68
CA TRP A 99 -6.56 -0.98 6.04
C TRP A 99 -7.45 -1.27 4.82
N ASP A 100 -8.65 -0.69 4.77
CA ASP A 100 -9.60 -0.80 3.66
C ASP A 100 -9.61 0.44 2.75
N GLY A 101 -8.65 1.35 2.94
CA GLY A 101 -8.56 2.61 2.19
C GLY A 101 -9.62 3.65 2.60
N VAL A 102 -10.28 3.48 3.75
CA VAL A 102 -11.29 4.41 4.24
C VAL A 102 -10.63 5.61 4.91
N ASP A 103 -11.06 6.83 4.58
CA ASP A 103 -10.65 8.04 5.32
C ASP A 103 -11.74 8.46 6.29
N HIS A 104 -11.59 8.08 7.57
CA HIS A 104 -12.48 8.49 8.66
C HIS A 104 -12.46 10.00 8.94
N LYS A 105 -11.54 10.75 8.32
CA LYS A 105 -11.35 12.20 8.42
C LYS A 105 -10.99 12.70 9.83
N GLY A 106 -10.33 13.85 9.85
CA GLY A 106 -9.97 14.57 11.08
C GLY A 106 -9.35 13.66 12.14
N ASN A 107 -9.93 13.73 13.34
CA ASN A 107 -9.44 13.09 14.56
C ASN A 107 -9.57 11.56 14.61
N ASP A 108 -10.38 10.96 13.73
CA ASP A 108 -10.59 9.52 13.70
C ASP A 108 -9.71 8.76 12.71
N ARG A 109 -8.88 9.48 11.94
CA ARG A 109 -7.84 8.89 11.09
C ARG A 109 -6.88 8.04 11.90
N GLU A 110 -6.57 6.86 11.37
CA GLU A 110 -5.72 5.86 12.02
C GLU A 110 -4.29 5.91 11.50
N ILE A 111 -3.33 5.82 12.40
CA ILE A 111 -1.90 5.73 12.10
C ILE A 111 -1.31 4.51 12.80
N VAL A 112 -0.42 3.83 12.09
CA VAL A 112 0.36 2.69 12.56
C VAL A 112 1.72 3.20 12.98
N VAL A 113 2.18 2.74 14.15
CA VAL A 113 3.50 3.03 14.70
C VAL A 113 4.23 1.72 14.91
N MET A 114 5.46 1.65 14.41
CA MET A 114 6.35 0.50 14.59
C MET A 114 7.73 0.94 15.07
N GLU A 115 8.36 0.08 15.86
CA GLU A 115 9.78 0.19 16.14
C GLU A 115 10.55 -0.01 14.84
N TYR A 116 11.49 0.88 14.51
CA TYR A 116 12.17 0.82 13.21
C TYR A 116 13.01 -0.47 13.04
N VAL A 117 13.45 -1.05 14.15
CA VAL A 117 14.13 -2.37 14.18
C VAL A 117 13.23 -3.52 13.72
N ASP A 118 11.93 -3.43 13.95
CA ASP A 118 10.94 -4.46 13.60
C ASP A 118 10.47 -4.33 12.14
N VAL A 119 10.84 -3.23 11.47
CA VAL A 119 10.57 -3.03 10.04
C VAL A 119 11.55 -3.86 9.21
N PRO A 120 11.10 -4.63 8.21
CA PRO A 120 12.00 -5.41 7.35
C PRO A 120 13.06 -4.55 6.64
N GLY A 121 14.28 -5.07 6.48
CA GLY A 121 15.39 -4.36 5.82
C GLY A 121 15.03 -3.75 4.46
N PRO A 122 14.42 -4.51 3.52
CA PRO A 122 13.99 -3.97 2.24
C PRO A 122 13.01 -2.79 2.34
N VAL A 123 12.13 -2.80 3.35
CA VAL A 123 11.21 -1.70 3.61
C VAL A 123 11.95 -0.47 4.11
N ARG A 124 12.92 -0.64 5.03
CA ARG A 124 13.77 0.47 5.50
C ARG A 124 14.56 1.12 4.37
N GLU A 125 15.23 0.31 3.55
CA GLU A 125 15.99 0.78 2.39
C GLU A 125 15.10 1.55 1.41
N TRP A 126 13.88 1.06 1.17
CA TRP A 126 12.91 1.76 0.33
C TRP A 126 12.47 3.10 0.94
N ILE A 127 12.17 3.15 2.24
CA ILE A 127 11.77 4.38 2.94
C ILE A 127 12.89 5.43 2.83
N GLU A 128 14.13 5.04 3.09
CA GLU A 128 15.30 5.93 3.01
C GLU A 128 15.51 6.46 1.58
N ALA A 129 15.37 5.60 0.57
CA ALA A 129 15.46 6.00 -0.83
C ALA A 129 14.34 6.99 -1.23
N GLN A 130 13.12 6.82 -0.72
CA GLN A 130 12.02 7.77 -0.97
C GLN A 130 12.25 9.12 -0.29
N GLN A 131 12.80 9.13 0.92
CA GLN A 131 13.15 10.34 1.64
C GLN A 131 14.21 11.14 0.88
N GLN A 132 15.28 10.50 0.39
CA GLN A 132 16.33 11.16 -0.41
C GLN A 132 15.78 11.79 -1.71
N GLN A 133 14.81 11.13 -2.34
CA GLN A 133 14.22 11.60 -3.60
C GLN A 133 13.28 12.79 -3.43
N THR A 134 12.83 13.07 -2.20
CA THR A 134 11.81 14.10 -1.92
C THR A 134 12.41 15.51 -1.93
N ASP A 135 13.67 15.66 -1.52
CA ASP A 135 14.38 16.94 -1.55
C ASP A 135 14.48 17.53 -2.99
N GLU A 136 14.34 16.70 -4.03
CA GLU A 136 14.30 17.15 -5.43
C GLU A 136 12.89 17.26 -6.05
N ARG A 137 11.88 16.55 -5.49
CA ARG A 137 10.56 16.32 -6.12
C ARG A 137 9.37 17.02 -5.47
N ASP A 138 9.61 17.91 -4.51
CA ASP A 138 8.60 18.66 -3.75
C ASP A 138 7.56 19.46 -4.57
N LYS A 139 7.66 19.50 -5.90
CA LYS A 139 6.66 20.13 -6.79
C LYS A 139 5.46 19.24 -7.14
N ASN A 140 5.52 17.92 -6.90
CA ASN A 140 4.49 16.99 -7.39
C ASN A 140 3.77 16.14 -6.32
N GLY A 141 3.94 16.48 -5.03
CA GLY A 141 3.30 15.76 -3.93
C GLY A 141 3.85 14.34 -3.79
N SER A 142 4.86 14.17 -2.94
CA SER A 142 5.42 12.84 -2.66
C SER A 142 4.33 11.89 -2.14
N ARG A 143 4.02 10.86 -2.92
CA ARG A 143 2.95 9.87 -2.68
C ARG A 143 3.20 8.93 -1.49
N TRP A 144 4.39 8.97 -0.89
CA TRP A 144 4.76 8.05 0.18
C TRP A 144 4.44 8.65 1.56
N MET A 145 4.01 7.80 2.49
CA MET A 145 3.45 8.21 3.79
C MET A 145 4.15 7.55 4.98
N PHE A 146 5.45 7.29 4.87
CA PHE A 146 6.28 6.67 5.91
C PHE A 146 7.20 7.69 6.59
N ALA A 147 6.77 8.24 7.72
CA ALA A 147 7.61 9.14 8.50
C ALA A 147 8.51 8.35 9.45
N VAL A 148 9.81 8.66 9.46
CA VAL A 148 10.76 8.10 10.44
C VAL A 148 11.12 9.20 11.43
N PHE A 149 10.97 8.93 12.72
CA PHE A 149 11.25 9.87 13.80
C PHE A 149 12.26 9.28 14.78
N GLU A 150 13.09 10.15 15.36
CA GLU A 150 13.93 9.78 16.51
C GLU A 150 13.07 9.66 17.76
N LYS A 151 13.44 8.79 18.69
CA LYS A 151 12.82 8.70 20.00
C LYS A 151 13.34 9.81 20.91
N PRO A 152 12.47 10.39 21.77
CA PRO A 152 12.92 11.36 22.76
C PRO A 152 13.94 10.70 23.70
N LYS A 153 15.09 11.33 23.90
CA LYS A 153 16.16 10.85 24.78
C LYS A 153 15.86 11.18 26.24
N LYS A 154 15.07 12.23 26.47
CA LYS A 154 14.62 12.66 27.80
C LYS A 154 13.10 12.67 27.87
N GLU A 155 12.58 12.37 29.06
CA GLU A 155 11.15 12.52 29.34
C GLU A 155 10.71 13.98 29.14
N GLY A 156 9.66 14.19 28.34
CA GLY A 156 9.17 15.53 27.97
C GLY A 156 9.89 16.19 26.78
N GLU A 157 10.88 15.54 26.16
CA GLU A 157 11.48 16.03 24.92
C GLU A 157 10.49 15.90 23.75
N LYS A 158 10.34 16.98 22.98
CA LYS A 158 9.50 17.02 21.78
C LYS A 158 10.35 16.83 20.53
N VAL A 159 9.82 16.05 19.60
CA VAL A 159 10.38 15.79 18.29
C VAL A 159 9.60 16.62 17.27
N TYR A 160 10.33 17.41 16.48
CA TYR A 160 9.74 18.37 15.54
C TYR A 160 9.89 17.98 14.07
N THR A 161 10.83 17.07 13.75
CA THR A 161 11.19 16.75 12.36
C THR A 161 11.43 15.26 12.17
N THR A 162 11.24 14.80 10.94
CA THR A 162 11.64 13.45 10.51
C THR A 162 13.16 13.34 10.46
N VAL A 163 13.68 12.13 10.69
CA VAL A 163 15.09 11.80 10.52
C VAL A 163 15.46 11.93 9.05
N ARG A 164 16.59 12.58 8.74
CA ARG A 164 17.14 12.62 7.38
C ARG A 164 17.84 11.30 7.05
N PRO A 165 17.66 10.76 5.84
CA PRO A 165 18.29 9.51 5.44
C PRO A 165 19.80 9.66 5.33
N LYS A 166 20.52 8.56 5.58
CA LYS A 166 21.97 8.50 5.43
C LYS A 166 22.33 8.72 3.96
N VAL A 167 23.09 9.77 3.65
CA VAL A 167 23.61 9.98 2.29
C VAL A 167 24.63 8.88 2.03
N THR A 168 24.23 7.88 1.25
CA THR A 168 25.16 6.83 0.79
C THR A 168 25.74 7.34 -0.53
N PRO A 169 27.07 7.51 -0.66
CA PRO A 169 27.66 7.92 -1.93
C PRO A 169 27.31 6.89 -2.99
N HIS A 170 26.56 7.31 -4.01
CA HIS A 170 26.36 6.49 -5.20
C HIS A 170 27.75 6.29 -5.84
N PRO A 171 28.23 5.05 -6.10
CA PRO A 171 29.42 4.87 -6.90
C PRO A 171 29.14 5.50 -8.26
N ALA A 172 29.98 6.47 -8.64
CA ALA A 172 29.88 7.13 -9.94
C ALA A 172 29.73 6.08 -11.05
N PRO A 173 28.83 6.27 -12.03
CA PRO A 173 28.75 5.38 -13.17
C PRO A 173 30.14 5.27 -13.80
N ALA A 174 30.69 4.06 -13.85
CA ALA A 174 31.95 3.80 -14.54
C ALA A 174 31.81 4.32 -15.98
N GLU A 175 32.64 5.30 -16.32
CA GLU A 175 32.72 5.85 -17.67
C GLU A 175 32.96 4.71 -18.67
N PRO A 176 32.19 4.62 -19.77
CA PRO A 176 32.47 3.65 -20.81
C PRO A 176 33.81 4.00 -21.46
N THR A 177 34.77 3.10 -21.33
CA THR A 177 36.04 3.14 -22.07
C THR A 177 35.74 2.98 -23.56
N SER A 178 35.64 4.08 -24.30
CA SER A 178 35.68 4.07 -25.76
C SER A 178 37.07 4.47 -26.26
N SER A 179 37.73 3.55 -26.94
CA SER A 179 38.98 3.78 -27.64
C SER A 179 38.71 4.38 -29.04
N GLN A 180 39.36 5.52 -29.29
CA GLN A 180 39.97 6.00 -30.55
C GLN A 180 39.12 6.18 -31.83
N GLN A 181 38.99 7.45 -32.29
CA GLN A 181 39.71 7.94 -33.49
C GLN A 181 39.64 9.48 -33.68
N GLU A 182 40.84 10.07 -33.65
CA GLU A 182 41.42 11.21 -34.39
C GLU A 182 40.67 12.46 -34.94
N GLN A 183 41.33 13.60 -34.64
CA GLN A 183 41.63 14.81 -35.45
C GLN A 183 40.70 16.04 -35.41
N GLY A 184 41.27 17.18 -34.94
CA GLY A 184 40.89 18.52 -35.40
C GLY A 184 40.99 19.68 -34.39
N HIS A 185 42.14 20.37 -34.40
CA HIS A 185 42.44 21.76 -34.00
C HIS A 185 41.34 22.68 -33.38
N GLY A 186 41.71 23.40 -32.31
CA GLY A 186 41.10 24.70 -31.97
C GLY A 186 41.25 25.14 -30.52
N GLN A 187 42.17 26.08 -30.27
CA GLN A 187 42.41 26.73 -28.98
C GLN A 187 41.21 27.56 -28.51
N ALA A 188 40.81 27.42 -27.24
CA ALA A 188 40.19 28.50 -26.46
C ALA A 188 40.35 28.22 -24.96
N ALA A 189 41.13 29.07 -24.29
CA ALA A 189 41.25 29.10 -22.85
C ALA A 189 39.93 29.60 -22.24
N GLY A 190 39.21 28.68 -21.57
CA GLY A 190 38.02 28.98 -20.79
C GLY A 190 38.26 28.63 -19.33
N GLN A 191 38.12 29.63 -18.46
CA GLN A 191 38.32 29.57 -17.01
C GLN A 191 37.57 28.39 -16.37
N MET A 192 38.30 27.49 -15.70
CA MET A 192 37.74 26.58 -14.72
C MET A 192 37.34 27.40 -13.49
N GLN A 193 36.05 27.68 -13.39
CA GLN A 193 35.44 28.15 -12.15
C GLN A 193 35.20 26.91 -11.30
N GLU A 194 36.09 26.67 -10.33
CA GLU A 194 35.88 25.69 -9.26
C GLU A 194 34.56 26.05 -8.56
N ARG A 195 33.52 25.25 -8.80
CA ARG A 195 32.31 25.30 -8.00
C ARG A 195 32.67 24.79 -6.60
N PRO A 196 32.32 25.50 -5.53
CA PRO A 196 32.51 25.00 -4.18
C PRO A 196 31.73 23.70 -4.05
N VAL A 197 32.42 22.62 -3.69
CA VAL A 197 31.78 21.39 -3.22
C VAL A 197 31.05 21.80 -1.94
N GLU A 198 29.71 21.94 -2.03
CA GLU A 198 28.87 22.16 -0.85
C GLU A 198 29.23 21.11 0.19
N ALA A 199 29.65 21.59 1.36
CA ALA A 199 29.94 20.75 2.50
C ALA A 199 28.71 19.91 2.80
N GLN A 200 28.78 18.60 2.54
CA GLN A 200 27.77 17.65 2.95
C GLN A 200 27.59 17.80 4.47
N GLU A 201 26.45 18.36 4.89
CA GLU A 201 26.07 18.42 6.30
C GLU A 201 26.14 16.99 6.87
N HIS A 202 27.12 16.76 7.74
CA HIS A 202 27.27 15.50 8.47
C HIS A 202 26.13 15.39 9.47
N THR A 203 25.00 14.84 9.01
CA THR A 203 23.90 14.47 9.89
C THR A 203 24.36 13.28 10.74
N PRO A 204 24.24 13.37 12.08
CA PRO A 204 24.67 12.28 12.95
C PRO A 204 23.85 11.02 12.66
N ASP A 205 24.54 9.89 12.50
CA ASP A 205 23.92 8.59 12.23
C ASP A 205 23.18 8.10 13.48
N ILE A 206 21.85 8.20 13.47
CA ILE A 206 20.99 7.75 14.58
C ILE A 206 20.82 6.22 14.47
N PRO A 207 21.04 5.45 15.55
CA PRO A 207 20.81 4.00 15.53
C PRO A 207 19.34 3.64 15.29
N ASP A 208 19.06 2.54 14.58
CA ASP A 208 17.69 2.13 14.25
C ASP A 208 16.82 1.83 15.49
N LYS A 209 17.44 1.36 16.58
CA LYS A 209 16.76 1.14 17.87
C LYS A 209 16.20 2.44 18.49
N ASP A 210 16.72 3.58 18.09
CA ASP A 210 16.35 4.90 18.59
C ASP A 210 15.38 5.59 17.62
N LYS A 211 14.81 4.85 16.66
CA LYS A 211 13.85 5.35 15.68
C LYS A 211 12.51 4.63 15.78
N ILE A 212 11.46 5.35 15.41
CA ILE A 212 10.14 4.78 15.11
C ILE A 212 9.75 5.13 13.68
N VAL A 213 8.91 4.30 13.08
CA VAL A 213 8.22 4.64 11.82
C VAL A 213 6.74 4.84 12.10
N VAL A 214 6.15 5.84 11.46
CA VAL A 214 4.73 6.20 11.53
C VAL A 214 4.17 6.27 10.13
N PHE A 215 3.07 5.58 9.88
CA PHE A 215 2.41 5.57 8.57
C PHE A 215 0.90 5.31 8.69
N PRO A 216 0.06 5.86 7.79
CA PRO A 216 -1.33 5.42 7.65
C PRO A 216 -1.38 3.95 7.25
N ALA A 217 -2.34 3.19 7.78
CA ALA A 217 -2.46 1.76 7.46
C ALA A 217 -2.52 1.48 5.95
N GLY A 218 -3.27 2.29 5.18
CA GLY A 218 -3.36 2.16 3.73
C GLY A 218 -2.05 2.37 2.98
N ALA A 219 -1.05 3.03 3.58
CA ALA A 219 0.25 3.29 2.95
C ALA A 219 1.08 2.01 2.75
N VAL A 220 0.84 0.98 3.58
CA VAL A 220 1.54 -0.31 3.47
C VAL A 220 1.35 -0.94 2.10
N TYR A 221 0.18 -0.71 1.48
CA TYR A 221 -0.23 -1.32 0.22
C TYR A 221 0.65 -0.95 -0.97
N GLU A 222 1.39 0.17 -0.95
CA GLU A 222 2.32 0.50 -2.05
C GLU A 222 3.57 -0.38 -2.05
N ILE A 223 3.89 -1.05 -0.93
CA ILE A 223 5.16 -1.76 -0.75
C ILE A 223 5.02 -3.13 -0.09
N LEU A 224 3.81 -3.69 -0.01
CA LEU A 224 3.54 -4.98 0.65
C LEU A 224 4.53 -6.11 0.31
N PRO A 225 4.96 -6.32 -0.96
CA PRO A 225 5.92 -7.37 -1.27
C PRO A 225 7.24 -7.27 -0.51
N LEU A 226 7.74 -6.05 -0.27
CA LEU A 226 9.01 -5.81 0.41
C LEU A 226 8.99 -6.27 1.88
N TRP A 227 7.81 -6.32 2.50
CA TRP A 227 7.67 -6.76 3.90
C TRP A 227 8.02 -8.23 4.08
N VAL A 228 7.75 -9.05 3.07
CA VAL A 228 7.90 -10.51 3.12
C VAL A 228 8.92 -11.05 2.10
N ALA A 229 9.61 -10.15 1.39
CA ALA A 229 10.54 -10.53 0.32
C ALA A 229 11.77 -11.29 0.84
N LYS A 230 12.44 -10.74 1.87
CA LYS A 230 13.72 -11.25 2.36
C LYS A 230 13.58 -12.65 2.94
N GLY A 231 14.40 -13.59 2.46
CA GLY A 231 14.40 -14.98 2.90
C GLY A 231 13.28 -15.83 2.29
N SER A 232 12.48 -15.28 1.38
CA SER A 232 11.46 -16.04 0.65
C SER A 232 12.05 -16.77 -0.57
N LYS A 233 11.32 -17.77 -1.09
CA LYS A 233 11.70 -18.49 -2.32
C LYS A 233 11.68 -17.62 -3.59
N CYS A 234 11.05 -16.45 -3.52
CA CYS A 234 10.92 -15.53 -4.64
C CYS A 234 11.34 -14.11 -4.26
N GLU A 235 12.36 -14.02 -3.42
CA GLU A 235 12.96 -12.75 -3.01
C GLU A 235 13.22 -11.84 -4.22
N SER A 236 13.76 -12.36 -5.31
CA SER A 236 14.01 -11.58 -6.53
C SER A 236 12.76 -10.97 -7.17
N ASP A 237 11.62 -11.69 -7.14
CA ASP A 237 10.37 -11.17 -7.67
C ASP A 237 9.72 -10.18 -6.70
N LEU A 238 9.71 -10.49 -5.41
CA LEU A 238 9.08 -9.67 -4.38
C LEU A 238 9.84 -8.35 -4.11
N MET A 239 11.15 -8.33 -4.35
CA MET A 239 11.96 -7.09 -4.29
C MET A 239 11.69 -6.15 -5.47
N ASP A 240 11.15 -6.65 -6.58
CA ASP A 240 10.85 -5.87 -7.78
C ASP A 240 9.43 -5.30 -7.74
N LEU A 241 9.27 -4.10 -7.17
CA LEU A 241 8.00 -3.39 -7.13
C LEU A 241 7.42 -3.06 -8.51
N SER A 242 8.18 -3.16 -9.61
CA SER A 242 7.63 -2.94 -10.96
C SER A 242 6.66 -4.05 -11.38
N LYS A 243 6.87 -5.28 -10.87
CA LYS A 243 6.00 -6.45 -11.06
C LYS A 243 4.78 -6.42 -10.14
N TYR A 244 4.84 -5.65 -9.05
CA TYR A 244 3.75 -5.55 -8.10
C TYR A 244 2.55 -4.81 -8.71
N LYS A 245 1.38 -5.46 -8.68
CA LYS A 245 0.12 -4.91 -9.22
C LYS A 245 -1.02 -5.11 -8.22
N PRO A 246 -1.99 -4.17 -8.17
CA PRO A 246 -3.20 -4.34 -7.35
C PRO A 246 -4.13 -5.46 -7.83
N GLN A 247 -4.02 -5.84 -9.11
CA GLN A 247 -4.83 -6.90 -9.73
C GLN A 247 -3.90 -7.92 -10.39
N ALA A 248 -4.31 -9.18 -10.37
CA ALA A 248 -3.55 -10.28 -10.96
C ALA A 248 -3.40 -10.07 -12.47
N THR A 249 -2.16 -10.02 -12.94
CA THR A 249 -1.83 -10.08 -14.36
C THR A 249 -0.80 -11.17 -14.62
N ASP A 250 -0.54 -11.46 -15.89
CA ASP A 250 0.51 -12.40 -16.24
C ASP A 250 1.88 -11.92 -15.72
N HIS A 251 2.66 -12.86 -15.17
CA HIS A 251 3.97 -12.63 -14.53
C HIS A 251 4.01 -11.46 -13.54
N SER A 252 3.02 -11.37 -12.66
CA SER A 252 2.91 -10.29 -11.68
C SER A 252 3.16 -10.75 -10.25
N VAL A 253 3.49 -9.79 -9.39
CA VAL A 253 3.51 -9.98 -7.94
C VAL A 253 2.23 -9.42 -7.37
N MET A 254 1.64 -10.17 -6.46
CA MET A 254 0.46 -9.80 -5.70
C MET A 254 0.79 -9.84 -4.22
N ALA A 255 0.23 -8.92 -3.45
CA ALA A 255 0.38 -8.93 -2.01
C ALA A 255 -0.83 -8.30 -1.33
N TRP A 256 -1.16 -8.79 -0.14
CA TRP A 256 -2.32 -8.36 0.62
C TRP A 256 -2.10 -8.46 2.13
N VAL A 257 -2.79 -7.60 2.90
CA VAL A 257 -2.91 -7.76 4.36
C VAL A 257 -4.04 -8.75 4.62
N VAL A 258 -3.68 -10.00 4.90
CA VAL A 258 -4.65 -11.10 5.02
C VAL A 258 -5.43 -11.09 6.33
N ASP A 259 -4.83 -10.53 7.37
CA ASP A 259 -5.46 -10.41 8.69
C ASP A 259 -4.81 -9.26 9.47
N HIS A 260 -5.59 -8.60 10.32
CA HIS A 260 -5.08 -7.65 11.29
C HIS A 260 -5.98 -7.57 12.53
N THR A 261 -5.37 -7.39 13.69
CA THR A 261 -6.11 -7.24 14.95
C THR A 261 -6.47 -5.78 15.21
N LYS A 262 -7.65 -5.53 15.77
CA LYS A 262 -8.02 -4.22 16.29
C LYS A 262 -7.52 -4.10 17.74
N PRO A 263 -6.81 -3.03 18.12
CA PRO A 263 -6.37 -2.85 19.50
C PRO A 263 -7.56 -2.65 20.46
N GLU A 264 -7.43 -3.14 21.69
CA GLU A 264 -8.39 -2.87 22.78
C GLU A 264 -8.20 -1.46 23.35
N ARG A 265 -8.65 -0.47 22.58
CA ARG A 265 -8.36 0.94 22.89
C ARG A 265 -8.99 1.43 24.19
N ASP A 266 -10.14 0.87 24.56
CA ASP A 266 -10.90 1.22 25.76
C ASP A 266 -10.16 0.81 27.05
N HIS A 267 -9.32 -0.22 26.98
CA HIS A 267 -8.44 -0.66 28.07
C HIS A 267 -7.05 -0.02 28.04
N GLY A 268 -6.83 0.99 27.17
CA GLY A 268 -5.55 1.65 27.01
C GLY A 268 -4.51 0.84 26.21
N HIS A 269 -4.87 -0.34 25.70
CA HIS A 269 -4.00 -1.13 24.84
C HIS A 269 -3.99 -0.54 23.42
N ARG A 270 -2.79 -0.48 22.84
CA ARG A 270 -2.56 0.03 21.47
C ARG A 270 -1.93 -1.03 20.57
N ALA A 271 -1.50 -2.15 21.14
CA ALA A 271 -0.84 -3.22 20.41
C ALA A 271 -1.79 -3.82 19.35
N MET A 272 -1.22 -4.05 18.18
CA MET A 272 -1.89 -4.74 17.08
C MET A 272 -0.89 -5.63 16.36
N THR A 273 -1.42 -6.56 15.58
CA THR A 273 -0.68 -7.43 14.69
C THR A 273 -1.32 -7.37 13.31
N PHE A 274 -0.50 -7.43 12.26
CA PHE A 274 -1.00 -7.59 10.90
C PHE A 274 -0.19 -8.65 10.18
N LYS A 275 -0.87 -9.45 9.36
CA LYS A 275 -0.29 -10.51 8.56
C LYS A 275 -0.32 -10.10 7.10
N ILE A 276 0.83 -10.18 6.45
CA ILE A 276 0.98 -9.92 5.02
C ILE A 276 1.23 -11.25 4.33
N GLU A 277 0.60 -11.43 3.18
CA GLU A 277 0.91 -12.50 2.24
C GLU A 277 1.25 -11.89 0.89
N ALA A 278 2.31 -12.39 0.25
CA ALA A 278 2.70 -12.03 -1.10
C ALA A 278 2.99 -13.27 -1.94
N MET A 279 2.72 -13.19 -3.23
CA MET A 279 2.92 -14.27 -4.18
C MET A 279 3.32 -13.75 -5.55
N SER A 280 4.18 -14.51 -6.24
CA SER A 280 4.48 -14.33 -7.66
C SER A 280 3.56 -15.27 -8.44
N VAL A 281 2.84 -14.74 -9.42
CA VAL A 281 1.83 -15.47 -10.18
C VAL A 281 2.04 -15.35 -11.68
N THR A 282 1.68 -16.41 -12.39
CA THR A 282 1.67 -16.46 -13.87
C THR A 282 0.28 -16.84 -14.34
N GLU A 283 -0.22 -16.18 -15.39
CA GLU A 283 -1.55 -16.49 -15.92
C GLU A 283 -1.52 -17.88 -16.56
N THR A 284 -2.44 -18.76 -16.15
CA THR A 284 -2.58 -20.08 -16.80
C THR A 284 -3.24 -19.93 -18.16
N GLU A 285 -3.01 -20.89 -19.06
CA GLU A 285 -3.68 -20.89 -20.38
C GLU A 285 -5.21 -20.90 -20.25
N ASP A 286 -5.76 -21.60 -19.26
CA ASP A 286 -7.20 -21.62 -19.00
C ASP A 286 -7.70 -20.29 -18.43
N GLY A 287 -6.95 -19.67 -17.52
CA GLY A 287 -7.23 -18.32 -17.01
C GLY A 287 -7.24 -17.28 -18.12
N LYS A 288 -6.24 -17.33 -19.00
CA LYS A 288 -6.12 -16.46 -20.19
C LYS A 288 -7.30 -16.64 -21.14
N ARG A 289 -7.72 -17.89 -21.41
CA ARG A 289 -8.91 -18.17 -22.22
C ARG A 289 -10.18 -17.61 -21.59
N ALA A 290 -10.35 -17.81 -20.28
CA ALA A 290 -11.50 -17.30 -19.53
C ALA A 290 -11.55 -15.77 -19.55
N ARG A 291 -10.41 -15.09 -19.32
CA ARG A 291 -10.32 -13.62 -19.40
C ARG A 291 -10.64 -13.10 -20.79
N LEU A 292 -10.05 -13.67 -21.83
CA LEU A 292 -10.33 -13.28 -23.22
C LEU A 292 -11.81 -13.49 -23.59
N MET A 293 -12.41 -14.59 -23.13
CA MET A 293 -13.84 -14.86 -23.32
C MET A 293 -14.69 -13.79 -22.60
N TRP A 294 -14.37 -13.50 -21.34
CA TRP A 294 -15.07 -12.51 -20.52
C TRP A 294 -14.97 -11.10 -21.11
N GLU A 295 -13.79 -10.69 -21.57
CA GLU A 295 -13.59 -9.40 -22.25
C GLU A 295 -14.40 -9.31 -23.55
N LYS A 296 -14.41 -10.38 -24.36
CA LYS A 296 -15.20 -10.45 -25.58
C LYS A 296 -16.71 -10.34 -25.27
N MET A 297 -17.17 -11.05 -24.26
CA MET A 297 -18.56 -10.99 -23.78
C MET A 297 -18.93 -9.59 -23.27
N HIS A 298 -18.10 -8.97 -22.43
CA HIS A 298 -18.34 -7.61 -21.92
C HIS A 298 -18.37 -6.56 -23.02
N ARG A 299 -17.50 -6.68 -24.03
CA ARG A 299 -17.56 -5.83 -25.24
C ARG A 299 -18.87 -6.03 -26.00
N ALA A 300 -19.38 -7.26 -26.10
CA ALA A 300 -20.65 -7.55 -26.74
C ALA A 300 -21.84 -6.98 -25.95
N ILE A 301 -21.86 -7.15 -24.63
CA ILE A 301 -22.89 -6.58 -23.73
C ILE A 301 -22.92 -5.05 -23.86
N LYS A 302 -21.77 -4.38 -23.72
CA LYS A 302 -21.69 -2.91 -23.86
C LYS A 302 -22.15 -2.43 -25.23
N ARG A 303 -21.90 -3.19 -26.30
CA ARG A 303 -22.41 -2.87 -27.65
C ARG A 303 -23.93 -3.03 -27.71
N ASN A 304 -24.48 -4.07 -27.09
CA ASN A 304 -25.91 -4.32 -27.05
C ASN A 304 -26.65 -3.23 -26.25
N GLU A 305 -26.16 -2.88 -25.06
CA GLU A 305 -26.69 -1.77 -24.25
C GLU A 305 -26.72 -0.46 -25.04
N ARG A 306 -25.66 -0.16 -25.80
CA ARG A 306 -25.61 1.03 -26.67
C ARG A 306 -26.64 0.98 -27.80
N ARG A 307 -26.95 -0.22 -28.34
CA ARG A 307 -27.98 -0.39 -29.39
C ARG A 307 -29.38 -0.19 -28.79
N MET A 308 -29.68 -0.87 -27.69
CA MET A 308 -30.94 -0.72 -26.96
C MET A 308 -31.20 0.74 -26.59
N LYS A 309 -30.22 1.42 -26.00
CA LYS A 309 -30.34 2.84 -25.64
C LYS A 309 -30.57 3.77 -26.85
N LYS A 310 -30.06 3.41 -28.04
CA LYS A 310 -30.33 4.16 -29.27
C LYS A 310 -31.76 3.91 -29.78
N GLU A 311 -32.21 2.65 -29.75
CA GLU A 311 -33.56 2.27 -30.14
C GLU A 311 -34.61 2.92 -29.23
N GLU A 312 -34.38 2.94 -27.91
CA GLU A 312 -35.22 3.66 -26.94
C GLU A 312 -35.30 5.17 -27.24
N ARG A 313 -34.16 5.81 -27.54
CA ARG A 313 -34.12 7.24 -27.92
C ARG A 313 -34.88 7.52 -29.22
N MET A 314 -34.74 6.64 -30.22
CA MET A 314 -35.48 6.77 -31.48
C MET A 314 -36.98 6.56 -31.28
N LYS A 315 -37.37 5.58 -30.44
CA LYS A 315 -38.76 5.34 -30.08
C LYS A 315 -39.37 6.51 -29.33
N ALA A 316 -38.69 7.04 -28.30
CA ALA A 316 -39.13 8.21 -27.56
C ALA A 316 -39.26 9.45 -28.46
N LYS A 317 -38.32 9.64 -29.40
CA LYS A 317 -38.43 10.71 -30.40
C LYS A 317 -39.66 10.54 -31.30
N LYS A 318 -39.95 9.31 -31.73
CA LYS A 318 -41.14 9.00 -32.54
C LYS A 318 -42.44 9.22 -31.77
N GLU A 319 -42.51 8.77 -30.52
CA GLU A 319 -43.66 8.98 -29.64
C GLU A 319 -43.91 10.47 -29.36
N MET A 320 -42.86 11.28 -29.17
CA MET A 320 -43.01 12.73 -29.03
C MET A 320 -43.52 13.40 -30.31
N GLU A 321 -43.04 13.00 -31.49
CA GLU A 321 -43.53 13.54 -32.76
C GLU A 321 -44.99 13.15 -33.01
N GLU A 322 -45.35 11.88 -32.77
CA GLU A 322 -46.74 11.40 -32.88
C GLU A 322 -47.69 12.09 -31.89
N GLY A 323 -47.22 12.35 -30.66
CA GLY A 323 -47.97 13.12 -29.66
C GLY A 323 -48.22 14.56 -30.11
N ARG A 324 -47.19 15.24 -30.66
CA ARG A 324 -47.32 16.62 -31.16
C ARG A 324 -48.35 16.73 -32.30
N VAL A 325 -48.35 15.77 -33.24
CA VAL A 325 -49.32 15.74 -34.33
C VAL A 325 -50.76 15.56 -33.83
N ARG A 326 -50.96 14.85 -32.72
CA ARG A 326 -52.29 14.63 -32.14
C ARG A 326 -52.85 15.86 -31.44
N ASP A 327 -52.00 16.71 -30.85
CA ASP A 327 -52.42 17.95 -30.17
C ASP A 327 -52.70 19.10 -31.16
N GLU A 328 -52.29 18.97 -32.43
CA GLU A 328 -52.47 19.96 -33.50
C GLU A 328 -53.75 19.72 -34.37
N LEU A 329 -54.50 18.64 -34.12
CA LEU A 329 -55.77 18.27 -34.79
C LEU A 329 -56.96 18.44 -33.85
#